data_AF-A0A838KZ66-F1
#
_entry.id   AF-A0A838KZ66-F1
#
_cell.length_a   1.000
_cell.length_b   1.000
_cell.length_c   1.000
_cell.angle_alpha   90.00
_cell.angle_beta   90.00
_cell.angle_gamma   90.00
#
_symmetry.space_group_name_H-M   'P 1'
#
loop_
_entity.id
_entity.type
_entity.pdbx_description
1 polymer ?
#
loop_
_entity_poly.entity_id
_entity_poly.type
_entity_poly.pdbx_seq_one_letter_code
_entity_poly.pdbx_strand_id
1 'polypeptide(L)'
;MVQIVERVQAHYESREMPFATVYEWHPAAVALECDCDEKVTLSATSTTTTCSGCGADLGTFVHEIREREGRLPDKLTHPWFYDARERAQQHEHNEAAYLEGSRWRYNDITAASNEE
;
A
#
# COMPACT_ATOMS: atom_id res chain seq x y z
N MET A 1 -11.49 18.34 23.65
CA MET A 1 -10.36 18.47 22.74
C MET A 1 -10.08 17.11 22.14
N VAL A 2 -9.67 17.09 20.88
CA VAL A 2 -9.24 15.85 20.20
C VAL A 2 -7.82 16.11 19.77
N GLN A 3 -6.90 15.27 20.22
CA GLN A 3 -5.49 15.37 19.89
C GLN A 3 -5.13 14.30 18.88
N ILE A 4 -4.30 14.67 17.91
CA ILE A 4 -3.74 13.73 16.95
C ILE A 4 -2.49 13.12 17.56
N VAL A 5 -2.52 11.81 17.76
CA VAL A 5 -1.38 11.04 18.28
C VAL A 5 -0.48 10.60 17.13
N GLU A 6 -1.08 10.12 16.04
CA GLU A 6 -0.35 9.57 14.91
C GLU A 6 -1.08 9.85 13.59
N ARG A 7 -0.30 10.05 12.52
CA ARG A 7 -0.80 10.14 11.15
C ARG A 7 0.01 9.22 10.26
N VAL A 8 -0.67 8.21 9.72
CA VAL A 8 -0.16 7.30 8.71
C VAL A 8 -0.65 7.76 7.35
N GLN A 9 0.27 7.98 6.41
CA GLN A 9 -0.09 8.30 5.03
C GLN A 9 -0.47 7.03 4.28
N ALA A 10 -1.36 7.15 3.29
CA ALA A 10 -1.68 6.03 2.43
C ALA A 10 -0.48 5.69 1.56
N HIS A 11 -0.24 4.41 1.37
CA HIS A 11 0.89 3.92 0.59
C HIS A 11 0.64 2.50 0.12
N TYR A 12 1.43 2.08 -0.86
CA TYR A 12 1.57 0.66 -1.18
C TYR A 12 2.74 0.08 -0.41
N GLU A 13 2.54 -1.10 0.17
CA GLU A 13 3.65 -1.97 0.54
C GLU A 13 3.92 -2.94 -0.63
N SER A 14 5.15 -2.93 -1.13
CA SER A 14 5.58 -3.84 -2.19
C SER A 14 6.30 -5.03 -1.59
N ARG A 15 5.88 -6.24 -1.98
CA ARG A 15 6.53 -7.48 -1.60
C ARG A 15 7.02 -8.23 -2.83
N GLU A 16 8.33 -8.48 -2.86
CA GLU A 16 8.94 -9.31 -3.88
C GLU A 16 8.55 -10.78 -3.69
N MET A 17 8.11 -11.40 -4.77
CA MET A 17 7.80 -12.81 -4.89
C MET A 17 8.61 -13.39 -6.07
N PRO A 18 8.83 -14.71 -6.15
CA PRO A 18 9.45 -15.29 -7.32
C PRO A 18 8.67 -14.88 -8.59
N PHE A 19 9.35 -14.18 -9.50
CA PHE A 19 8.83 -13.69 -10.80
C PHE A 19 7.71 -12.64 -10.74
N ALA A 20 7.43 -12.06 -9.56
CA ALA A 20 6.38 -11.04 -9.44
C ALA A 20 6.64 -10.08 -8.27
N THR A 21 6.03 -8.91 -8.33
CA THR A 21 5.91 -8.02 -7.16
C THR A 21 4.42 -7.89 -6.83
N VAL A 22 4.09 -8.07 -5.56
CA VAL A 22 2.74 -7.86 -5.02
C VAL A 22 2.71 -6.47 -4.40
N TYR A 23 1.67 -5.70 -4.71
CA TYR A 23 1.44 -4.37 -4.14
C TYR A 23 0.19 -4.42 -3.27
N GLU A 24 0.35 -4.18 -1.97
CA GLU A 24 -0.75 -4.13 -1.01
C GLU A 24 -1.07 -2.67 -0.67
N TRP A 25 -2.34 -2.28 -0.84
CA TRP A 25 -2.78 -0.92 -0.55
C TRP A 25 -3.08 -0.74 0.94
N HIS A 26 -2.40 0.20 1.57
CA HIS A 26 -2.68 0.64 2.93
C HIS A 26 -3.30 2.04 2.89
N PRO A 27 -4.58 2.21 3.27
CA PRO A 27 -5.20 3.53 3.34
C PRO A 27 -4.55 4.37 4.46
N ALA A 28 -4.64 5.69 4.30
CA ALA A 28 -4.25 6.65 5.31
C ALA A 28 -5.11 6.46 6.57
N ALA A 29 -4.46 6.58 7.71
CA ALA A 29 -5.09 6.45 9.01
C ALA A 29 -4.59 7.54 9.96
N VAL A 30 -5.46 7.97 10.87
CA VAL A 30 -5.15 8.93 11.91
C VAL A 30 -5.58 8.35 13.23
N ALA A 31 -4.63 8.24 14.17
CA ALA A 31 -4.92 7.89 15.55
C ALA A 31 -5.18 9.17 16.35
N LEU A 32 -6.34 9.21 16.99
CA LEU A 32 -6.82 10.33 17.78
C LEU A 32 -7.00 9.91 19.23
N GLU A 33 -6.74 10.83 20.14
CA GLU A 33 -7.02 10.70 21.56
C GLU A 33 -8.01 11.80 21.96
N CYS A 34 -9.17 11.37 22.47
CA CYS A 34 -10.22 12.26 22.94
C CYS A 34 -10.04 12.58 24.43
N ASP A 35 -10.66 13.66 24.91
CA ASP A 35 -10.66 14.02 26.35
C ASP A 35 -11.19 12.93 27.29
N CYS A 36 -11.95 11.96 26.77
CA CYS A 36 -12.43 10.81 27.55
C CYS A 36 -11.43 9.65 27.60
N ASP A 37 -10.16 9.90 27.26
CA ASP A 37 -9.08 8.92 27.17
C ASP A 37 -9.32 7.80 26.13
N GLU A 38 -10.34 7.95 25.28
CA GLU A 38 -10.66 6.99 24.23
C GLU A 38 -9.76 7.25 23.01
N LYS A 39 -9.10 6.17 22.56
CA LYS A 39 -8.23 6.17 21.39
C LYS A 39 -9.00 5.64 20.19
N VAL A 40 -9.11 6.46 19.16
CA VAL A 40 -9.87 6.14 17.96
C VAL A 40 -8.95 6.22 16.75
N THR A 41 -8.89 5.14 15.97
CA THR A 41 -8.20 5.14 14.68
C THR A 41 -9.23 5.33 13.58
N LEU A 42 -9.04 6.38 12.77
CA LEU A 42 -9.90 6.70 11.65
C LEU A 42 -9.16 6.53 10.33
N SER A 43 -9.85 6.04 9.32
CA SER A 43 -9.41 6.00 7.93
C SER A 43 -10.44 6.71 7.04
N ALA A 44 -10.14 6.86 5.75
CA ALA A 44 -11.09 7.38 4.78
C ALA A 44 -12.42 6.61 4.77
N THR A 45 -12.43 5.32 5.08
CA THR A 45 -13.62 4.47 5.03
C THR A 45 -14.36 4.36 6.36
N SER A 46 -13.88 5.01 7.43
CA SER A 46 -14.55 5.02 8.73
C SER A 46 -15.98 5.56 8.61
N THR A 47 -16.94 4.77 9.13
CA THR A 47 -18.36 5.14 9.21
C THR A 47 -18.72 5.80 10.52
N THR A 48 -17.98 5.50 11.58
CA THR A 48 -18.11 6.14 12.89
C THR A 48 -17.44 7.51 12.86
N THR A 49 -18.26 8.56 12.87
CA THR A 49 -17.79 9.95 12.86
C THR A 49 -17.90 10.62 14.22
N THR A 50 -18.26 9.88 15.27
CA THR A 50 -18.38 10.42 16.63
C THR A 50 -17.71 9.51 17.64
N CYS A 51 -17.11 10.10 18.68
CA CYS A 51 -16.55 9.34 19.80
C CYS A 51 -17.67 8.74 20.66
N SER A 52 -17.56 7.46 21.03
CA SER A 52 -18.52 6.75 21.89
C SER A 52 -18.57 7.30 23.30
N GLY A 53 -17.43 7.67 23.89
CA GLY A 53 -17.34 8.14 25.26
C GLY A 53 -17.82 9.58 25.46
N CYS A 54 -17.28 10.53 24.69
CA CYS A 54 -17.57 11.96 24.88
C CYS A 54 -18.48 12.59 23.82
N GLY A 55 -18.84 11.87 22.75
CA GLY A 55 -19.67 12.39 21.67
C GLY A 55 -18.98 13.43 20.77
N ALA A 56 -17.65 13.58 20.86
CA ALA A 56 -16.90 14.50 20.02
C ALA A 56 -17.08 14.17 18.53
N ASP A 57 -17.25 15.20 17.70
CA ASP A 57 -17.29 15.06 16.25
C ASP A 57 -15.90 14.79 15.69
N LEU A 58 -15.74 13.63 15.08
CA LEU A 58 -14.54 13.16 14.41
C LEU A 58 -14.71 13.12 12.88
N GLY A 59 -15.90 13.46 12.36
CA GLY A 59 -16.21 13.41 10.92
C GLY A 59 -15.33 14.33 10.08
N THR A 60 -14.91 15.46 10.65
CA THR A 60 -13.97 16.38 10.00
C THR A 60 -12.63 15.68 9.68
N PHE A 61 -12.12 14.82 10.57
CA PHE A 61 -10.89 14.07 10.31
C PHE A 61 -11.08 13.04 9.18
N VAL A 62 -12.20 12.33 9.16
CA VAL A 62 -12.53 11.37 8.08
C VAL A 62 -12.57 12.08 6.73
N HIS A 63 -13.20 13.26 6.67
CA HIS A 63 -13.25 14.06 5.45
C HIS A 63 -11.85 14.55 5.01
N GLU A 64 -11.04 15.05 5.94
CA GLU A 64 -9.65 15.44 5.65
C GLU A 64 -8.80 14.28 5.11
N ILE A 65 -8.97 13.07 5.67
CA ILE A 65 -8.25 11.87 5.22
C ILE A 65 -8.64 11.56 3.77
N ARG A 66 -9.95 11.55 3.46
CA ARG A 66 -10.44 11.32 2.08
C ARG A 66 -9.88 12.34 1.09
N GLU A 67 -9.91 13.62 1.43
CA GLU A 67 -9.40 14.69 0.56
C GLU A 67 -7.89 14.56 0.31
N ARG A 68 -7.12 14.15 1.32
CA ARG A 68 -5.67 13.93 1.17
C ARG A 68 -5.38 12.71 0.30
N GLU A 69 -6.07 11.60 0.54
CA GLU A 69 -5.94 10.39 -0.28
C GLU A 69 -6.30 10.63 -1.74
N GLY A 70 -7.39 11.36 -2.01
CA GLY A 70 -7.83 11.69 -3.37
C GLY A 70 -6.87 12.60 -4.14
N ARG A 71 -5.89 13.20 -3.46
CA ARG A 71 -4.88 14.10 -4.05
C ARG A 71 -3.50 13.45 -4.11
N LEU A 72 -3.39 12.15 -3.87
CA LEU A 72 -2.12 11.46 -3.94
C LEU A 72 -1.55 11.52 -5.37
N PRO A 73 -0.23 11.72 -5.52
CA PRO A 73 0.43 11.65 -6.80
C PRO A 73 0.20 10.28 -7.47
N ASP A 74 0.08 10.29 -8.80
CA ASP A 74 -0.09 9.08 -9.62
C ASP A 74 0.98 8.01 -9.35
N LYS A 75 2.22 8.45 -9.09
CA LYS A 75 3.33 7.57 -8.72
C LYS A 75 3.08 6.76 -7.44
N LEU A 76 2.32 7.30 -6.49
CA LEU A 76 1.96 6.61 -5.25
C LEU A 76 0.71 5.74 -5.40
N THR A 77 -0.21 6.07 -6.32
CA THR A 77 -1.43 5.29 -6.56
C THR A 77 -1.23 4.15 -7.55
N HIS A 78 -0.23 4.26 -8.43
CA HIS A 78 0.05 3.25 -9.46
C HIS A 78 1.56 2.96 -9.57
N PRO A 79 2.20 2.45 -8.49
CA PRO A 79 3.64 2.24 -8.44
C PRO A 79 4.19 1.36 -9.58
N TRP A 80 3.40 0.39 -10.05
CA TRP A 80 3.76 -0.54 -11.14
C TRP A 80 4.02 0.11 -12.51
N PHE A 81 3.62 1.37 -12.72
CA PHE A 81 4.00 2.13 -13.93
C PHE A 81 5.41 2.73 -13.84
N TYR A 82 5.94 2.88 -12.62
CA TYR A 82 7.17 3.65 -12.36
C TYR A 82 8.34 2.78 -11.89
N ASP A 83 8.11 1.51 -11.60
CA ASP A 83 9.10 0.57 -11.06
C ASP A 83 9.72 -0.37 -12.11
N ALA A 84 9.63 0.00 -13.40
CA ALA A 84 10.18 -0.80 -14.50
C ALA A 84 11.66 -1.20 -14.27
N ARG A 85 12.45 -0.31 -13.65
CA ARG A 85 13.84 -0.59 -13.30
C ARG A 85 13.97 -1.60 -12.16
N GLU A 86 13.19 -1.48 -11.11
CA GLU A 86 13.18 -2.41 -9.97
C GLU A 86 12.72 -3.80 -10.43
N ARG A 87 11.69 -3.87 -11.27
CA ARG A 87 11.21 -5.11 -11.88
C ARG A 87 12.25 -5.76 -12.78
N ALA A 88 13.01 -4.98 -13.56
CA ALA A 88 14.11 -5.51 -14.37
C ALA A 88 15.23 -6.11 -13.50
N GLN A 89 15.60 -5.44 -12.41
CA GLN A 89 16.59 -5.96 -11.45
C GLN A 89 16.10 -7.22 -10.75
N GLN A 90 14.82 -7.25 -10.36
CA GLN A 90 14.19 -8.42 -9.76
C GLN A 90 14.18 -9.60 -10.74
N HIS A 91 13.89 -9.34 -12.02
CA HIS A 91 13.95 -10.34 -13.09
C HIS A 91 15.36 -10.94 -13.20
N GLU A 92 16.39 -10.10 -13.31
CA GLU A 92 17.79 -10.56 -13.36
C GLU A 92 18.18 -11.38 -12.13
N HIS A 93 17.76 -10.94 -10.94
CA HIS A 93 18.02 -11.67 -9.69
C HIS A 93 17.36 -13.05 -9.68
N ASN A 94 16.09 -13.12 -10.06
CA ASN A 94 15.34 -14.37 -10.17
C ASN A 94 15.98 -15.31 -11.21
N GLU A 95 16.39 -14.78 -12.36
CA GLU A 95 17.08 -15.54 -13.41
C GLU A 95 18.41 -16.12 -12.92
N ALA A 96 19.20 -15.35 -12.16
CA ALA A 96 20.47 -15.80 -11.60
C ALA A 96 20.31 -16.83 -10.48
N ALA A 97 19.14 -16.91 -9.84
CA ALA A 97 18.88 -17.85 -8.75
C ALA A 97 18.70 -19.31 -9.24
N TYR A 98 18.49 -19.53 -10.54
CA TYR A 98 18.23 -20.84 -11.11
C TYR A 98 19.22 -21.20 -12.22
N LEU A 99 19.55 -22.48 -12.32
CA LEU A 99 20.40 -23.00 -13.39
C LEU A 99 19.66 -23.01 -14.74
N GLU A 100 20.42 -22.89 -15.82
CA GLU A 100 19.92 -23.02 -17.20
C GLU A 100 19.28 -24.39 -17.46
N GLY A 101 18.15 -24.40 -18.15
CA GLY A 101 17.29 -25.57 -18.38
C GLY A 101 16.34 -25.89 -17.21
N SER A 102 16.38 -25.10 -16.13
CA SER A 102 15.45 -25.27 -15.01
C SER A 102 14.04 -24.82 -15.38
N ARG A 103 13.04 -25.60 -14.93
CA ARG A 103 11.62 -25.23 -14.99
C ARG A 103 11.28 -23.96 -14.20
N TRP A 104 12.23 -23.44 -13.43
CA TRP A 104 12.07 -22.22 -12.65
C TRP A 104 12.80 -21.03 -13.25
N ARG A 105 13.47 -21.15 -14.41
CA ARG A 105 14.09 -20.01 -15.08
C ARG A 105 13.13 -19.45 -16.12
N TYR A 106 12.67 -18.22 -15.92
CA TYR A 106 11.58 -17.62 -16.69
C TYR A 106 11.96 -17.48 -18.17
N ASN A 107 13.17 -17.05 -18.47
CA ASN A 107 13.66 -16.93 -19.85
C ASN A 107 13.67 -18.28 -20.57
N ASP A 108 14.03 -19.37 -19.89
CA ASP A 108 14.09 -20.70 -20.51
C ASP A 108 12.66 -21.22 -20.82
N ILE A 109 11.70 -20.97 -19.93
CA ILE A 109 10.29 -21.34 -20.12
C ILE A 109 9.65 -20.52 -21.25
N THR A 110 9.91 -19.22 -21.27
CA THR A 110 9.33 -18.31 -22.26
C THR A 110 10.02 -18.40 -23.62
N ALA A 111 11.29 -18.78 -23.69
CA ALA A 111 11.96 -19.10 -24.95
C ALA A 111 11.39 -20.39 -25.56
N ALA A 112 11.23 -21.46 -24.77
CA ALA A 112 10.70 -22.74 -25.24
C ALA A 112 9.25 -22.68 -25.75
N SER A 113 8.47 -21.68 -25.32
CA SER A 113 7.08 -21.49 -25.77
C SER A 113 6.95 -20.64 -27.04
N ASN A 114 8.04 -20.04 -27.53
CA ASN A 114 8.07 -19.27 -28.79
C ASN A 114 8.63 -20.07 -29.99
N GLU A 115 8.96 -21.35 -29.82
CA GLU A 115 9.52 -22.24 -30.85
C GLU A 115 8.49 -23.15 -31.55
N GLU A 116 7.18 -22.83 -31.47
CA GLU A 116 6.09 -23.59 -32.12
C GLU A 116 5.59 -22.95 -33.43
#